data_AF-A0AAW1V9N1-F1
#
_entry.id   AF-A0AAW1V9N1-F1
#
_cell.length_a   1.000
_cell.length_b   1.000
_cell.length_c   1.000
_cell.angle_alpha   90.00
_cell.angle_beta   90.00
_cell.angle_gamma   90.00
#
_symmetry.space_group_name_H-M   'P 1'
#
loop_
_entity.id
_entity.type
_entity.pdbx_description
1 polymer ?
#
loop_
_entity_poly.entity_id
_entity_poly.type
_entity_poly.pdbx_seq_one_letter_code
_entity_poly.pdbx_strand_id
1 'polypeptide(L)'
;MSRYACCQAKKLSFNRITLSNTGNGHACPSQMEIMYIIFVLASIILQSNTEKHDGYCASYYGKICKKYIDDTKRVYYNTSEGYKNEEITTGLWSEMIVTFKEPCRSAAEVFMCAYSFPECNIYTPLPLCYEDCIAVKNLFCYKEWAIIEEKKSKGVFFQSRGHFRLPDCDKLPKYVVINKTASCAHTGLTEIKKDEVTYDCVKGRGRFYQGKVNVTESGILCQRWDSQSPHTHVSPPNVFPELENSENFCRNAGGEEVKPWCYTSNGTKRWEYCDIPLCPNSVVDDNKDMSIMMDDLTPTKLIIISVSGLLIIIVIMLLVLLCHRVHKHFLGYNPAVTTEVNIDLNKLPSNMAYHRHGATLNPKLEKLEFPRNDIIYIRDLGQGAFGRVFQARAPGLVSGEEFTVVAVKMLKDDASEDMQDDFEKEACLLSEFDHPNIVKLLGVCAIGRPMCLLFEYMGKGDLNEFLSVLPATMF
;
A
#
# COMPACT_ATOMS: atom_id res chain seq x y z
N MET A 1 6.94 38.66 46.87
CA MET A 1 6.53 37.66 45.86
C MET A 1 7.68 37.44 44.88
N SER A 2 8.07 36.17 44.74
CA SER A 2 9.00 35.53 43.79
C SER A 2 10.20 36.25 43.17
N ARG A 3 11.38 35.70 43.55
CA ARG A 3 12.48 35.14 42.73
C ARG A 3 13.26 36.07 41.80
N TYR A 4 14.50 36.37 42.20
CA TYR A 4 15.67 36.43 41.32
C TYR A 4 16.93 35.91 42.06
N ALA A 5 17.69 35.10 41.31
CA ALA A 5 19.13 34.83 41.32
C ALA A 5 20.00 34.98 42.59
N CYS A 6 20.91 34.02 42.75
CA CYS A 6 22.37 34.22 42.74
C CYS A 6 23.04 33.28 43.76
N CYS A 7 24.05 32.53 43.34
CA CYS A 7 25.13 32.17 44.26
C CYS A 7 26.44 32.04 43.49
N GLN A 8 27.20 33.13 43.52
CA GLN A 8 28.65 33.13 43.37
C GLN A 8 29.29 33.12 44.76
N ALA A 9 30.41 32.39 44.84
CA ALA A 9 31.65 32.76 45.52
C ALA A 9 31.91 32.43 47.01
N LYS A 10 33.21 32.10 47.22
CA LYS A 10 34.10 32.35 48.37
C LYS A 10 34.24 31.29 49.50
N LYS A 11 35.24 30.42 49.29
CA LYS A 11 36.55 30.36 49.99
C LYS A 11 36.69 31.09 51.34
N LEU A 12 37.01 30.33 52.40
CA LEU A 12 38.03 30.59 53.47
C LEU A 12 37.97 29.41 54.47
N SER A 13 39.02 28.58 54.55
CA SER A 13 40.03 28.54 55.63
C SER A 13 39.46 28.23 57.02
N PHE A 14 39.91 27.14 57.65
CA PHE A 14 40.58 27.20 58.96
C PHE A 14 41.23 25.86 59.33
N ASN A 15 42.39 25.96 59.96
CA ASN A 15 43.27 24.90 60.43
C ASN A 15 42.76 24.20 61.70
N ARG A 16 43.06 22.89 61.76
CA ARG A 16 43.57 22.11 62.92
C ARG A 16 42.60 21.82 64.09
N ILE A 17 42.15 20.57 64.16
CA ILE A 17 41.92 19.84 65.43
C ILE A 17 42.55 18.45 65.29
N THR A 18 43.55 18.17 66.13
CA THR A 18 44.07 16.84 66.42
C THR A 18 43.12 16.13 67.38
N LEU A 19 42.68 14.90 67.05
CA LEU A 19 42.36 13.83 68.01
C LEU A 19 42.28 12.49 67.27
N SER A 20 42.59 11.46 68.03
CA SER A 20 43.17 10.17 67.68
C SER A 20 42.18 9.05 67.33
N ASN A 21 42.65 8.16 66.44
CA ASN A 21 42.48 6.70 66.37
C ASN A 21 41.14 6.03 66.74
N THR A 22 40.52 5.41 65.73
CA THR A 22 40.23 3.96 65.56
C THR A 22 39.47 3.86 64.22
N GLY A 23 39.88 3.16 63.16
CA GLY A 23 40.29 1.76 63.06
C GLY A 23 39.34 1.04 62.10
N ASN A 24 39.54 1.19 60.79
CA ASN A 24 39.39 0.17 59.72
C ASN A 24 39.28 0.83 58.35
N GLY A 25 40.37 0.75 57.59
CA GLY A 25 40.50 1.31 56.25
C GLY A 25 39.80 0.44 55.21
N HIS A 26 38.86 1.04 54.50
CA HIS A 26 38.62 0.72 53.10
C HIS A 26 39.34 1.80 52.29
N ALA A 27 40.34 1.39 51.51
CA ALA A 27 41.13 2.28 50.68
C ALA A 27 40.23 2.98 49.65
N CYS A 28 40.29 4.31 49.61
CA CYS A 28 39.79 5.08 48.47
C CYS A 28 40.65 4.73 47.24
N PRO A 29 40.03 4.42 46.07
CA PRO A 29 40.78 4.19 44.85
C PRO A 29 41.61 5.42 44.51
N SER A 30 42.88 5.20 44.15
CA SER A 30 43.80 6.27 43.78
C SER A 30 43.25 7.08 42.59
N GLN A 31 43.66 8.35 42.44
CA GLN A 31 43.26 9.18 41.29
C GLN A 31 43.49 8.49 39.94
N MET A 32 44.47 7.58 39.86
CA MET A 32 44.76 6.77 38.67
C MET A 32 43.65 5.76 38.35
N GLU A 33 43.01 5.13 39.35
CA GLU A 33 41.91 4.18 39.12
C GLU A 33 40.62 4.90 38.70
N ILE A 34 40.34 6.08 39.26
CA ILE A 34 39.21 6.90 38.81
C ILE A 34 39.44 7.39 37.38
N MET A 35 40.67 7.78 37.04
CA MET A 35 41.01 8.18 35.67
C MET A 35 40.94 7.01 34.69
N TYR A 36 41.32 5.80 35.12
CA TYR A 36 41.20 4.58 34.32
C TYR A 36 39.73 4.17 34.12
N ILE A 37 38.89 4.25 35.15
CA ILE A 37 37.44 3.99 35.03
C ILE A 37 36.77 5.04 34.15
N ILE A 38 37.16 6.31 34.24
CA ILE A 38 36.68 7.37 33.33
C ILE A 38 37.17 7.11 31.91
N PHE A 39 38.41 6.64 31.71
CA PHE A 39 38.92 6.27 30.38
C PHE A 39 38.19 5.05 29.81
N VAL A 40 37.91 4.03 30.62
CA VAL A 40 37.17 2.83 30.22
C VAL A 40 35.71 3.16 29.95
N LEU A 41 35.05 3.97 30.78
CA LEU A 41 33.69 4.46 30.54
C LEU A 41 33.65 5.40 29.33
N ALA A 42 34.65 6.26 29.13
CA ALA A 42 34.76 7.08 27.91
C ALA A 42 35.01 6.21 26.67
N SER A 43 35.78 5.12 26.79
CA SER A 43 35.98 4.14 25.72
C SER A 43 34.70 3.36 25.42
N ILE A 44 33.91 2.99 26.45
CA ILE A 44 32.60 2.32 26.32
C ILE A 44 31.54 3.30 25.79
N ILE A 45 31.59 4.59 26.14
CA ILE A 45 30.71 5.64 25.60
C ILE A 45 31.11 6.02 24.17
N LEU A 46 32.40 5.99 23.82
CA LEU A 46 32.90 6.05 22.43
C LEU A 46 32.58 4.78 21.63
N GLN A 47 32.08 3.74 22.29
CA GLN A 47 31.51 2.54 21.69
C GLN A 47 29.98 2.53 21.73
N SER A 48 29.35 3.68 21.94
CA SER A 48 27.93 3.88 21.67
C SER A 48 27.77 4.66 20.36
N ASN A 49 27.10 4.03 19.39
CA ASN A 49 26.72 4.53 18.07
C ASN A 49 27.75 4.56 16.93
N THR A 50 28.51 3.47 16.74
CA THR A 50 28.76 3.01 15.36
C THR A 50 27.80 1.86 15.09
N GLU A 51 26.68 2.13 14.39
CA GLU A 51 25.92 1.04 13.78
C GLU A 51 26.90 0.24 12.93
N LYS A 52 27.15 -1.00 13.35
CA LYS A 52 27.99 -1.93 12.61
C LYS A 52 27.20 -2.31 11.36
N HIS A 53 27.36 -1.53 10.30
CA HIS A 53 26.81 -1.82 8.99
C HIS A 53 27.49 -3.10 8.48
N ASP A 54 26.90 -4.28 8.75
CA ASP A 54 27.33 -5.56 8.19
C ASP A 54 27.04 -5.58 6.67
N GLY A 55 27.82 -4.83 5.89
CA GLY A 55 27.66 -4.70 4.45
C GLY A 55 28.91 -4.14 3.76
N TYR A 56 28.84 -4.05 2.44
CA TYR A 56 29.95 -3.59 1.60
C TYR A 56 29.46 -2.69 0.49
N CYS A 57 30.32 -1.78 0.06
CA CYS A 57 30.07 -0.92 -1.09
C CYS A 57 30.64 -1.56 -2.36
N ALA A 58 29.86 -1.64 -3.43
CA ALA A 58 30.31 -2.14 -4.73
C ALA A 58 29.60 -1.41 -5.87
N SER A 59 30.08 -1.58 -7.09
CA SER A 59 29.35 -1.09 -8.27
C SER A 59 27.97 -1.77 -8.35
N TYR A 60 27.01 -1.05 -8.90
CA TYR A 60 25.69 -1.63 -9.16
C TYR A 60 25.77 -2.68 -10.26
N TYR A 61 25.29 -3.90 -9.98
CA TYR A 61 25.33 -5.03 -10.93
C TYR A 61 23.94 -5.51 -11.36
N GLY A 62 22.88 -4.94 -10.79
CA GLY A 62 21.51 -5.29 -11.13
C GLY A 62 21.08 -4.72 -12.49
N LYS A 63 19.81 -4.96 -12.84
CA LYS A 63 19.20 -4.54 -14.10
C LYS A 63 18.19 -3.42 -13.89
N ILE A 64 17.38 -3.50 -12.83
CA ILE A 64 16.21 -2.63 -12.67
C ILE A 64 16.61 -1.16 -12.49
N CYS A 65 17.66 -0.90 -11.72
CA CYS A 65 18.13 0.45 -11.40
C CYS A 65 19.29 0.94 -12.26
N LYS A 66 19.65 0.20 -13.32
CA LYS A 66 20.86 0.48 -14.12
C LYS A 66 20.81 1.83 -14.85
N LYS A 67 19.61 2.29 -15.20
CA LYS A 67 19.39 3.59 -15.84
C LYS A 67 19.50 4.76 -14.85
N TYR A 68 19.29 4.51 -13.56
CA TYR A 68 19.10 5.56 -12.55
C TYR A 68 20.30 5.69 -11.60
N ILE A 69 21.15 4.66 -11.53
CA ILE A 69 22.39 4.68 -10.75
C ILE A 69 23.55 4.98 -11.69
N ASP A 70 24.35 5.99 -11.34
CA ASP A 70 25.57 6.35 -12.06
C ASP A 70 26.61 5.23 -11.91
N ASP A 71 27.10 4.70 -13.04
CA ASP A 71 28.11 3.62 -13.10
C ASP A 71 29.44 3.99 -12.40
N THR A 72 29.71 5.28 -12.21
CA THR A 72 30.91 5.76 -11.49
C THR A 72 30.75 5.69 -9.97
N LYS A 73 29.53 5.59 -9.47
CA LYS A 73 29.21 5.55 -8.03
C LYS A 73 29.19 4.12 -7.51
N ARG A 74 29.46 3.98 -6.21
CA ARG A 74 29.34 2.70 -5.49
C ARG A 74 28.06 2.73 -4.66
N VAL A 75 27.35 1.62 -4.60
CA VAL A 75 26.14 1.44 -3.80
C VAL A 75 26.39 0.42 -2.69
N TYR A 76 25.64 0.58 -1.60
CA TYR A 76 25.76 -0.27 -0.42
C TYR A 76 24.92 -1.55 -0.56
N TYR A 77 25.53 -2.68 -0.24
CA TYR A 77 24.87 -3.98 -0.12
C TYR A 77 24.98 -4.48 1.32
N ASN A 78 23.85 -4.85 1.91
CA ASN A 78 23.83 -5.54 3.19
C ASN A 78 24.30 -6.99 3.00
N THR A 79 25.24 -7.46 3.82
CA THR A 79 25.84 -8.81 3.72
C THR A 79 24.79 -9.91 3.93
N SER A 80 23.75 -9.65 4.72
CA SER A 80 22.67 -10.60 4.96
C SER A 80 21.61 -10.64 3.85
N GLU A 81 21.54 -9.60 3.00
CA GLU A 81 20.37 -9.36 2.12
C GLU A 81 20.72 -8.87 0.70
N GLY A 82 21.99 -8.87 0.29
CA GLY A 82 22.45 -8.19 -0.93
C GLY A 82 21.74 -8.58 -2.23
N TYR A 83 21.31 -9.84 -2.39
CA TYR A 83 20.52 -10.29 -3.54
C TYR A 83 19.01 -10.00 -3.41
N LYS A 84 18.50 -9.85 -2.18
CA LYS A 84 17.06 -9.61 -1.94
C LYS A 84 16.63 -8.21 -2.34
N ASN A 85 17.52 -7.21 -2.28
CA ASN A 85 17.18 -5.83 -2.68
C ASN A 85 16.75 -5.78 -4.15
N GLU A 86 17.48 -6.42 -5.06
CA GLU A 86 17.12 -6.46 -6.48
C GLU A 86 15.79 -7.17 -6.71
N GLU A 87 15.52 -8.28 -6.01
CA GLU A 87 14.28 -9.03 -6.08
C GLU A 87 13.08 -8.21 -5.56
N ILE A 88 13.21 -7.61 -4.37
CA ILE A 88 12.19 -6.76 -3.75
C ILE A 88 11.92 -5.55 -4.62
N THR A 89 12.96 -4.85 -5.07
CA THR A 89 12.83 -3.67 -5.94
C THR A 89 12.14 -4.06 -7.24
N THR A 90 12.51 -5.17 -7.87
CA THR A 90 11.87 -5.65 -9.11
C THR A 90 10.39 -5.98 -8.88
N GLY A 91 10.06 -6.69 -7.79
CA GLY A 91 8.69 -7.04 -7.45
C GLY A 91 7.84 -5.80 -7.19
N LEU A 92 8.30 -4.88 -6.34
CA LEU A 92 7.64 -3.60 -6.07
C LEU A 92 7.52 -2.73 -7.34
N TRP A 93 8.49 -2.79 -8.24
CA TRP A 93 8.42 -2.09 -9.52
C TRP A 93 7.19 -2.56 -10.31
N SER A 94 7.03 -3.88 -10.43
CA SER A 94 5.95 -4.51 -11.19
C SER A 94 4.58 -4.36 -10.54
N GLU A 95 4.51 -4.45 -9.20
CA GLU A 95 3.27 -4.40 -8.44
C GLU A 95 2.74 -2.97 -8.30
N MET A 96 3.64 -1.99 -8.20
CA MET A 96 3.31 -0.61 -7.85
C MET A 96 3.73 0.40 -8.91
N ILE A 97 5.02 0.53 -9.21
CA ILE A 97 5.54 1.65 -10.04
C ILE A 97 4.97 1.64 -11.46
N VAL A 98 4.83 0.46 -12.09
CA VAL A 98 4.29 0.36 -13.46
C VAL A 98 2.87 0.92 -13.58
N THR A 99 2.11 0.90 -12.49
CA THR A 99 0.72 1.42 -12.45
C THR A 99 0.67 2.95 -12.33
N PHE A 100 1.77 3.59 -11.96
CA PHE A 100 1.81 5.04 -11.77
C PHE A 100 1.84 5.76 -13.11
N LYS A 101 1.24 6.96 -13.16
CA LYS A 101 1.26 7.85 -14.33
C LYS A 101 2.40 8.87 -14.20
N GLU A 102 2.81 9.45 -15.32
CA GLU A 102 3.77 10.56 -15.29
C GLU A 102 3.12 11.83 -14.70
N PRO A 103 3.84 12.61 -13.87
CA PRO A 103 5.29 12.50 -13.57
C PRO A 103 5.64 11.61 -12.38
N CYS A 104 4.65 11.07 -11.65
CA CYS A 104 4.89 10.24 -10.47
C CYS A 104 5.78 9.04 -10.78
N ARG A 105 5.47 8.33 -11.87
CA ARG A 105 6.20 7.11 -12.27
C ARG A 105 7.71 7.35 -12.35
N SER A 106 8.16 8.28 -13.19
CA SER A 106 9.59 8.57 -13.33
C SER A 106 10.25 9.01 -12.02
N ALA A 107 9.56 9.78 -11.18
CA ALA A 107 10.08 10.20 -9.88
C ALA A 107 10.19 9.03 -8.90
N ALA A 108 9.18 8.15 -8.85
CA ALA A 108 9.15 6.96 -8.01
C ALA A 108 10.24 5.95 -8.40
N GLU A 109 10.55 5.82 -9.69
CA GLU A 109 11.63 4.95 -10.20
C GLU A 109 13.00 5.38 -9.65
N VAL A 110 13.34 6.67 -9.81
CA VAL A 110 14.59 7.25 -9.29
C VAL A 110 14.66 7.10 -7.78
N PHE A 111 13.58 7.46 -7.08
CA PHE A 111 13.50 7.41 -5.64
C PHE A 111 13.65 6.00 -5.08
N MET A 112 12.96 5.02 -5.67
CA MET A 112 13.05 3.62 -5.24
C MET A 112 14.46 3.08 -5.45
N CYS A 113 15.12 3.41 -6.56
CA CYS A 113 16.50 3.00 -6.78
C CYS A 113 17.47 3.59 -5.76
N ALA A 114 17.36 4.89 -5.48
CA ALA A 114 18.21 5.55 -4.50
C ALA A 114 17.95 5.04 -3.07
N TYR A 115 16.71 4.64 -2.76
CA TYR A 115 16.37 4.04 -1.46
C TYR A 115 16.90 2.61 -1.33
N SER A 116 16.66 1.77 -2.33
CA SER A 116 17.02 0.34 -2.32
C SER A 116 18.51 0.09 -2.47
N PHE A 117 19.23 1.01 -3.13
CA PHE A 117 20.67 0.95 -3.37
C PHE A 117 21.33 2.28 -2.98
N PRO A 118 21.47 2.56 -1.67
CA PRO A 118 22.04 3.82 -1.20
C PRO A 118 23.47 4.03 -1.72
N GLU A 119 23.77 5.26 -2.16
CA GLU A 119 25.12 5.66 -2.57
C GLU A 119 26.09 5.58 -1.39
N CYS A 120 27.31 5.11 -1.62
CA CYS A 120 28.35 5.06 -0.61
C CYS A 120 29.26 6.29 -0.63
N ASN A 121 29.46 6.88 0.54
CA ASN A 121 30.62 7.73 0.80
C ASN A 121 31.79 6.88 1.31
N ILE A 122 32.72 6.55 0.40
CA ILE A 122 33.89 5.68 0.63
C ILE A 122 33.48 4.24 1.05
N TYR A 123 32.97 4.05 2.26
CA TYR A 123 32.52 2.76 2.81
C TYR A 123 31.18 2.83 3.54
N THR A 124 30.62 4.03 3.76
CA THR A 124 29.38 4.22 4.52
C THR A 124 28.23 4.56 3.59
N PRO A 125 27.05 3.92 3.73
CA PRO A 125 25.87 4.29 2.97
C PRO A 125 25.43 5.72 3.35
N LEU A 126 25.11 6.52 2.35
CA LEU A 126 24.46 7.82 2.52
C LEU A 126 22.95 7.62 2.58
N PRO A 127 22.25 8.22 3.56
CA PRO A 127 20.79 8.20 3.57
C PRO A 127 20.24 9.04 2.40
N LEU A 128 18.97 8.83 2.07
CA LEU A 128 18.24 9.73 1.17
C LEU A 128 18.19 11.15 1.73
N CYS A 129 18.18 12.14 0.83
CA CYS A 129 17.96 13.53 1.20
C CYS A 129 16.47 13.82 1.48
N TYR A 130 16.21 14.69 2.45
CA TYR A 130 14.89 15.22 2.80
C TYR A 130 14.14 15.75 1.57
N GLU A 131 14.84 16.53 0.76
CA GLU A 131 14.31 17.20 -0.43
C GLU A 131 13.69 16.20 -1.41
N ASP A 132 14.42 15.14 -1.75
CA ASP A 132 13.97 14.12 -2.70
C ASP A 132 12.79 13.31 -2.15
N CYS A 133 12.81 12.96 -0.86
CA CYS A 133 11.72 12.22 -0.22
C CYS A 133 10.43 13.02 -0.19
N ILE A 134 10.51 14.28 0.23
CA ILE A 134 9.35 15.15 0.32
C ILE A 134 8.80 15.51 -1.06
N ALA A 135 9.68 15.69 -2.05
CA ALA A 135 9.26 15.91 -3.43
C ALA A 135 8.40 14.75 -3.96
N VAL A 136 8.81 13.50 -3.71
CA VAL A 136 8.03 12.33 -4.10
C VAL A 136 6.73 12.25 -3.31
N LYS A 137 6.80 12.39 -1.98
CA LYS A 137 5.65 12.26 -1.06
C LYS A 137 4.57 13.31 -1.27
N ASN A 138 4.94 14.59 -1.41
CA ASN A 138 4.01 15.70 -1.37
C ASN A 138 3.76 16.37 -2.74
N LEU A 139 4.53 16.03 -3.78
CA LEU A 139 4.38 16.64 -5.09
C LEU A 139 4.22 15.63 -6.21
N PHE A 140 5.25 14.84 -6.52
CA PHE A 140 5.20 13.96 -7.68
C PHE A 140 4.14 12.86 -7.53
N CYS A 141 4.03 12.28 -6.34
CA CYS A 141 3.24 11.09 -6.08
C CYS A 141 2.29 11.25 -4.89
N TYR A 142 1.80 12.46 -4.57
CA TYR A 142 0.98 12.64 -3.36
C TYR A 142 -0.31 11.81 -3.35
N LYS A 143 -0.94 11.59 -4.52
CA LYS A 143 -2.15 10.76 -4.63
C LYS A 143 -1.80 9.31 -4.34
N GLU A 144 -0.79 8.78 -5.02
CA GLU A 144 -0.31 7.41 -4.88
C GLU A 144 0.21 7.16 -3.46
N TRP A 145 1.01 8.08 -2.91
CA TRP A 145 1.55 8.00 -1.55
C TRP A 145 0.44 7.96 -0.49
N ALA A 146 -0.59 8.81 -0.63
CA ALA A 146 -1.74 8.80 0.26
C ALA A 146 -2.48 7.45 0.23
N ILE A 147 -2.68 6.87 -0.95
CA ILE A 147 -3.30 5.55 -1.10
C ILE A 147 -2.45 4.46 -0.43
N ILE A 148 -1.12 4.53 -0.54
CA ILE A 148 -0.21 3.54 0.08
C ILE A 148 -0.27 3.63 1.59
N GLU A 149 -0.21 4.84 2.16
CA GLU A 149 -0.31 5.04 3.61
C GLU A 149 -1.69 4.63 4.15
N GLU A 150 -2.77 4.89 3.40
CA GLU A 150 -4.12 4.42 3.75
C GLU A 150 -4.18 2.88 3.79
N LYS A 151 -3.70 2.20 2.74
CA LYS A 151 -3.64 0.72 2.71
C LYS A 151 -2.84 0.15 3.86
N LYS A 152 -1.68 0.75 4.15
CA LYS A 152 -0.82 0.40 5.29
C LYS A 152 -1.55 0.53 6.62
N SER A 153 -2.33 1.60 6.83
CA SER A 153 -3.13 1.78 8.05
C SER A 153 -4.22 0.71 8.22
N LYS A 154 -4.71 0.16 7.10
CA LYS A 154 -5.65 -0.97 7.06
C LYS A 154 -4.96 -2.34 7.13
N GLY A 155 -3.64 -2.40 7.31
CA GLY A 155 -2.88 -3.64 7.35
C GLY A 155 -2.71 -4.33 6.00
N VAL A 156 -3.02 -3.64 4.90
CA VAL A 156 -2.82 -4.15 3.53
C VAL A 156 -1.45 -3.74 3.05
N PHE A 157 -0.65 -4.73 2.64
CA PHE A 157 0.74 -4.54 2.24
C PHE A 157 1.02 -5.16 0.87
N PHE A 158 2.01 -4.62 0.18
CA PHE A 158 2.51 -5.21 -1.07
C PHE A 158 3.05 -6.62 -0.84
N GLN A 159 2.77 -7.52 -1.77
CA GLN A 159 3.25 -8.91 -1.69
C GLN A 159 4.78 -8.94 -1.75
N SER A 160 5.36 -8.14 -2.64
CA SER A 160 6.81 -8.08 -2.86
C SER A 160 7.55 -7.17 -1.88
N ARG A 161 6.93 -6.67 -0.81
CA ARG A 161 7.57 -5.66 0.06
C ARG A 161 8.87 -6.10 0.72
N GLY A 162 9.03 -7.38 1.05
CA GLY A 162 10.14 -7.85 1.90
C GLY A 162 10.40 -6.93 3.12
N HIS A 163 11.64 -6.45 3.25
CA HIS A 163 12.03 -5.47 4.26
C HIS A 163 11.76 -4.00 3.88
N PHE A 164 11.34 -3.69 2.65
CA PHE A 164 11.08 -2.32 2.21
C PHE A 164 10.00 -1.65 3.05
N ARG A 165 10.29 -0.45 3.53
CA ARG A 165 9.33 0.42 4.22
C ARG A 165 9.44 1.81 3.63
N LEU A 166 8.32 2.52 3.51
CA LEU A 166 8.37 3.93 3.12
C LEU A 166 9.18 4.72 4.17
N PRO A 167 10.17 5.53 3.76
CA PRO A 167 10.97 6.31 4.69
C PRO A 167 10.13 7.41 5.35
N ASP A 168 10.45 7.70 6.60
CA ASP A 168 9.94 8.86 7.31
C ASP A 168 10.73 10.10 6.87
N CYS A 169 10.21 10.82 5.88
CA CYS A 169 10.91 11.94 5.27
C CYS A 169 11.36 13.01 6.28
N ASP A 170 10.61 13.24 7.35
CA ASP A 170 10.90 14.28 8.34
C ASP A 170 12.15 13.98 9.20
N LYS A 171 12.62 12.73 9.18
CA LYS A 171 13.85 12.28 9.85
C LYS A 171 15.08 12.30 8.95
N LEU A 172 14.92 12.55 7.66
CA LEU A 172 16.02 12.54 6.71
C LEU A 172 16.84 13.84 6.78
N PRO A 173 18.15 13.77 6.56
CA PRO A 173 19.01 14.95 6.50
C PRO A 173 18.75 15.77 5.23
N LYS A 174 18.95 17.09 5.33
CA LYS A 174 18.96 17.99 4.18
C LYS A 174 20.27 17.89 3.41
N TYR A 175 20.20 18.16 2.11
CA TYR A 175 21.39 18.18 1.27
C TYR A 175 22.33 19.33 1.62
N VAL A 176 23.54 19.00 2.07
CA VAL A 176 24.61 19.93 2.38
C VAL A 176 25.93 19.32 1.94
N VAL A 177 26.75 20.10 1.25
CA VAL A 177 28.12 19.70 0.90
C VAL A 177 29.09 20.35 1.89
N ILE A 178 29.73 19.52 2.71
CA ILE A 178 30.75 19.96 3.68
C ILE A 178 32.08 19.37 3.21
N ASN A 179 33.09 20.19 2.95
CA ASN A 179 34.44 19.73 2.57
C ASN A 179 34.46 18.69 1.41
N LYS A 180 33.61 18.89 0.39
CA LYS A 180 33.41 17.98 -0.77
C LYS A 180 32.76 16.63 -0.43
N THR A 181 32.31 16.42 0.79
CA THR A 181 31.47 15.28 1.17
C THR A 181 30.01 15.71 1.29
N ALA A 182 29.11 15.00 0.61
CA ALA A 182 27.68 15.20 0.70
C ALA A 182 27.12 14.59 2.00
N SER A 183 26.18 15.26 2.64
CA SER A 183 25.47 14.77 3.83
C SER A 183 24.52 13.59 3.54
N CYS A 184 24.03 13.49 2.30
CA CYS A 184 23.04 12.52 1.88
C CYS A 184 23.13 12.27 0.36
N ALA A 185 22.51 11.19 -0.11
CA ALA A 185 22.40 10.83 -1.51
C ALA A 185 21.32 11.69 -2.18
N HIS A 186 21.73 12.74 -2.87
CA HIS A 186 20.85 13.59 -3.65
C HIS A 186 20.72 13.07 -5.08
N THR A 187 19.47 12.87 -5.51
CA THR A 187 19.12 12.29 -6.82
C THR A 187 18.86 13.34 -7.89
N GLY A 188 18.80 14.62 -7.52
CA GLY A 188 18.52 15.71 -8.45
C GLY A 188 17.07 15.75 -8.95
N LEU A 189 16.14 15.04 -8.29
CA LEU A 189 14.72 15.03 -8.67
C LEU A 189 14.10 16.44 -8.70
N THR A 190 14.61 17.33 -7.85
CA THR A 190 14.12 18.70 -7.66
C THR A 190 14.96 19.75 -8.38
N GLU A 191 16.05 19.36 -9.05
CA GLU A 191 16.95 20.30 -9.72
C GLU A 191 16.32 20.89 -11.00
N ILE A 192 16.52 22.19 -11.22
CA ILE A 192 16.16 22.84 -12.47
C ILE A 192 17.15 22.44 -13.56
N LYS A 193 16.62 21.81 -14.61
CA LYS A 193 17.36 21.55 -15.85
C LYS A 193 17.45 22.82 -16.69
N LYS A 194 18.60 23.49 -16.62
CA LYS A 194 18.84 24.81 -17.24
C LYS A 194 18.55 24.86 -18.74
N ASP A 195 18.75 23.76 -19.46
CA ASP A 195 18.49 23.60 -20.90
C ASP A 195 17.01 23.47 -21.25
N GLU A 196 16.19 23.03 -20.30
CA GLU A 196 14.73 22.91 -20.44
C GLU A 196 13.98 24.16 -19.96
N VAL A 197 14.66 25.11 -19.30
CA VAL A 197 14.06 26.37 -18.82
C VAL A 197 13.56 27.22 -19.99
N THR A 198 12.38 27.80 -19.81
CA THR A 198 11.71 28.65 -20.82
C THR A 198 11.06 29.86 -20.16
N TYR A 199 10.93 30.96 -20.89
CA TYR A 199 10.40 32.22 -20.37
C TYR A 199 9.18 32.74 -21.15
N ASP A 200 9.22 32.64 -22.48
CA ASP A 200 8.16 33.19 -23.34
C ASP A 200 7.18 32.14 -23.86
N CYS A 201 7.51 30.86 -23.72
CA CYS A 201 6.74 29.74 -24.22
C CYS A 201 6.91 28.52 -23.30
N VAL A 202 6.12 27.47 -23.49
CA VAL A 202 6.17 26.22 -22.72
C VAL A 202 6.76 25.06 -23.54
N LYS A 203 7.67 24.29 -22.91
CA LYS A 203 8.13 22.98 -23.39
C LYS A 203 7.43 21.86 -22.62
N GLY A 204 6.90 20.86 -23.32
CA GLY A 204 6.18 19.74 -22.71
C GLY A 204 5.04 20.24 -21.82
N ARG A 205 4.99 19.77 -20.56
CA ARG A 205 4.00 20.23 -19.55
C ARG A 205 4.33 21.58 -18.91
N GLY A 206 5.45 22.22 -19.28
CA GLY A 206 5.86 23.50 -18.71
C GLY A 206 6.43 23.41 -17.29
N ARG A 207 7.00 22.26 -16.89
CA ARG A 207 7.61 22.07 -15.57
C ARG A 207 8.64 23.16 -15.24
N PHE A 208 9.52 23.47 -16.19
CA PHE A 208 10.60 24.44 -16.03
C PHE A 208 10.28 25.82 -16.62
N TYR A 209 9.01 26.14 -16.81
CA TYR A 209 8.60 27.47 -17.24
C TYR A 209 8.85 28.50 -16.13
N GLN A 210 9.63 29.54 -16.44
CA GLN A 210 10.06 30.61 -15.54
C GLN A 210 9.67 32.01 -16.03
N GLY A 211 8.72 32.10 -16.94
CA GLY A 211 8.18 33.38 -17.42
C GLY A 211 7.31 34.10 -16.39
N LYS A 212 6.73 35.23 -16.82
CA LYS A 212 6.04 36.20 -15.95
C LYS A 212 4.53 36.30 -16.18
N VAL A 213 3.94 35.38 -16.95
CA VAL A 213 2.48 35.32 -17.11
C VAL A 213 1.85 35.11 -15.73
N ASN A 214 0.92 35.98 -15.33
CA ASN A 214 0.22 35.94 -14.04
C ASN A 214 -1.30 36.11 -14.17
N VAL A 215 -1.83 35.76 -15.34
CA VAL A 215 -3.25 35.80 -15.65
C VAL A 215 -3.63 34.45 -16.26
N THR A 216 -4.78 33.91 -15.85
CA THR A 216 -5.31 32.64 -16.33
C THR A 216 -5.87 32.75 -17.75
N GLU A 217 -6.18 31.62 -18.39
CA GLU A 217 -6.76 31.58 -19.74
C GLU A 217 -8.12 32.31 -19.85
N SER A 218 -8.87 32.40 -18.73
CA SER A 218 -10.12 33.18 -18.66
C SER A 218 -9.92 34.65 -18.25
N GLY A 219 -8.67 35.12 -18.11
CA GLY A 219 -8.36 36.51 -17.77
C GLY A 219 -8.36 36.82 -16.27
N ILE A 220 -8.35 35.82 -15.38
CA ILE A 220 -8.35 36.04 -13.92
C ILE A 220 -6.92 36.23 -13.42
N LEU A 221 -6.68 37.26 -12.61
CA LEU A 221 -5.37 37.49 -12.00
C LEU A 221 -5.01 36.36 -11.03
N CYS A 222 -3.77 35.90 -11.09
CA CYS A 222 -3.26 34.86 -10.19
C CYS A 222 -3.06 35.38 -8.76
N GLN A 223 -3.38 34.54 -7.78
CA GLN A 223 -2.99 34.67 -6.39
C GLN A 223 -1.49 34.35 -6.25
N ARG A 224 -0.79 35.08 -5.36
CA ARG A 224 0.62 34.78 -5.07
C ARG A 224 0.78 33.42 -4.39
N TRP A 225 1.83 32.69 -4.74
CA TRP A 225 2.14 31.37 -4.18
C TRP A 225 2.48 31.40 -2.68
N ASP A 226 2.90 32.55 -2.16
CA ASP A 226 3.16 32.78 -0.72
C ASP A 226 1.94 33.32 0.04
N SER A 227 0.83 33.65 -0.65
CA SER A 227 -0.40 34.13 -0.05
C SER A 227 -1.34 32.97 0.27
N GLN A 228 -1.99 33.00 1.43
CA GLN A 228 -3.02 32.02 1.83
C GLN A 228 -4.46 32.51 1.59
N SER A 229 -4.63 33.60 0.84
CA SER A 229 -5.93 34.21 0.52
C SER A 229 -6.01 34.63 -0.95
N PRO A 230 -7.16 34.46 -1.64
CA PRO A 230 -8.42 33.86 -1.13
C PRO A 230 -8.37 32.34 -0.92
N HIS A 231 -7.44 31.63 -1.57
CA HIS A 231 -7.36 30.17 -1.48
C HIS A 231 -6.22 29.73 -0.58
N THR A 232 -6.56 29.09 0.54
CA THR A 232 -5.59 28.40 1.37
C THR A 232 -5.04 27.19 0.65
N HIS A 233 -3.74 26.95 0.75
CA HIS A 233 -3.09 25.82 0.11
C HIS A 233 -1.82 25.42 0.85
N VAL A 234 -1.50 24.13 0.76
CA VAL A 234 -0.22 23.62 1.25
C VAL A 234 0.84 24.07 0.25
N SER A 235 1.62 25.08 0.61
CA SER A 235 2.80 25.42 -0.17
C SER A 235 3.73 24.21 -0.11
N PRO A 236 4.18 23.67 -1.25
CA PRO A 236 5.26 22.70 -1.24
C PRO A 236 6.42 23.30 -0.43
N PRO A 237 7.07 22.53 0.46
CA PRO A 237 8.24 23.04 1.16
C PRO A 237 9.25 23.55 0.13
N ASN A 238 10.07 24.55 0.48
CA ASN A 238 11.07 25.21 -0.38
C ASN A 238 12.13 24.21 -0.87
N VAL A 239 11.71 23.33 -1.76
CA VAL A 239 12.41 22.13 -2.22
C VAL A 239 12.54 22.19 -3.75
N PHE A 240 11.67 22.95 -4.42
CA PHE A 240 11.72 23.22 -5.85
C PHE A 240 12.08 24.68 -6.10
N PRO A 241 13.25 24.96 -6.71
CA PRO A 241 13.61 26.31 -7.12
C PRO A 241 12.61 26.90 -8.12
N GLU A 242 11.76 26.07 -8.76
CA GLU A 242 10.76 26.53 -9.74
C GLU A 242 9.72 27.50 -9.16
N LEU A 243 9.43 27.41 -7.86
CA LEU A 243 8.52 28.31 -7.15
C LEU A 243 9.25 29.45 -6.44
N GLU A 244 10.58 29.39 -6.37
CA GLU A 244 11.38 30.44 -5.74
C GLU A 244 11.24 31.75 -6.54
N ASN A 245 10.94 32.85 -5.86
CA ASN A 245 10.72 34.17 -6.47
C ASN A 245 9.65 34.19 -7.59
N SER A 246 8.70 33.26 -7.55
CA SER A 246 7.67 33.16 -8.59
C SER A 246 6.46 34.06 -8.38
N GLU A 247 6.44 34.90 -7.33
CA GLU A 247 5.36 35.84 -7.01
C GLU A 247 3.96 35.24 -7.19
N ASN A 248 3.22 35.64 -8.23
CA ASN A 248 1.96 35.05 -8.69
C ASN A 248 2.03 34.56 -10.14
N PHE A 249 3.23 34.32 -10.67
CA PHE A 249 3.42 33.81 -12.03
C PHE A 249 2.94 32.36 -12.15
N CYS A 250 2.40 32.01 -13.32
CA CYS A 250 1.95 30.67 -13.64
C CYS A 250 3.13 29.70 -13.60
N ARG A 251 2.93 28.55 -12.92
CA ARG A 251 3.96 27.53 -12.75
C ARG A 251 3.34 26.14 -12.88
N ASN A 252 4.18 25.16 -13.16
CA ASN A 252 3.82 23.75 -13.07
C ASN A 252 4.90 23.00 -12.29
N ALA A 253 5.09 23.36 -11.02
CA ALA A 253 6.12 22.75 -10.18
C ALA A 253 5.94 21.23 -10.15
N GLY A 254 7.02 20.48 -10.38
CA GLY A 254 6.99 19.02 -10.51
C GLY A 254 6.35 18.48 -11.80
N GLY A 255 5.69 19.31 -12.60
CA GLY A 255 5.10 18.90 -13.88
C GLY A 255 3.88 17.98 -13.75
N GLU A 256 3.17 18.03 -12.62
CA GLU A 256 1.97 17.20 -12.38
C GLU A 256 0.88 17.52 -13.38
N GLU A 257 0.59 18.80 -13.54
CA GLU A 257 -0.47 19.28 -14.40
C GLU A 257 -0.07 19.25 -15.88
N VAL A 258 -1.05 19.36 -16.77
CA VAL A 258 -0.80 19.30 -18.22
C VAL A 258 -0.11 20.56 -18.76
N LYS A 259 -0.31 21.71 -18.10
CA LYS A 259 0.32 23.00 -18.45
C LYS A 259 0.42 23.91 -17.22
N PRO A 260 1.18 25.03 -17.27
CA PRO A 260 1.27 25.97 -16.16
C PRO A 260 -0.08 26.52 -15.73
N TRP A 261 -0.22 26.67 -14.42
CA TRP A 261 -1.44 27.11 -13.75
C TRP A 261 -1.09 28.02 -12.57
N CYS A 262 -2.12 28.61 -11.96
CA CYS A 262 -2.00 29.33 -10.71
C CYS A 262 -3.29 29.23 -9.90
N TYR A 263 -3.20 29.48 -8.58
CA TYR A 263 -4.38 29.81 -7.78
C TYR A 263 -4.96 31.14 -8.27
N THR A 264 -6.27 31.29 -8.32
CA THR A 264 -6.87 32.53 -8.83
C THR A 264 -7.18 33.52 -7.70
N SER A 265 -7.19 34.82 -8.02
CA SER A 265 -7.66 35.86 -7.09
C SER A 265 -9.18 35.87 -6.89
N ASN A 266 -9.93 35.06 -7.64
CA ASN A 266 -11.38 34.94 -7.51
C ASN A 266 -11.74 33.90 -6.43
N GLY A 267 -12.58 34.28 -5.47
CA GLY A 267 -12.99 33.42 -4.36
C GLY A 267 -13.78 32.15 -4.75
N THR A 268 -14.38 32.09 -5.95
CA THR A 268 -15.15 30.90 -6.38
C THR A 268 -14.33 29.92 -7.21
N LYS A 269 -13.36 30.39 -7.99
CA LYS A 269 -12.52 29.54 -8.85
C LYS A 269 -11.16 29.35 -8.18
N ARG A 270 -10.95 28.19 -7.56
CA ARG A 270 -9.73 27.94 -6.77
C ARG A 270 -8.44 28.10 -7.57
N TRP A 271 -8.37 27.50 -8.74
CA TRP A 271 -7.20 27.52 -9.61
C TRP A 271 -7.64 27.39 -11.06
N GLU A 272 -6.75 27.74 -11.98
CA GLU A 272 -6.96 27.61 -13.42
C GLU A 272 -5.63 27.59 -14.18
N TYR A 273 -5.63 27.00 -15.36
CA TYR A 273 -4.51 27.06 -16.29
C TYR A 273 -4.30 28.46 -16.86
N CYS A 274 -3.06 28.71 -17.27
CA CYS A 274 -2.68 29.92 -17.98
C CYS A 274 -2.56 29.65 -19.48
N ASP A 275 -2.81 30.69 -20.29
CA ASP A 275 -2.63 30.63 -21.73
C ASP A 275 -1.21 31.07 -22.10
N ILE A 276 -0.34 30.08 -22.33
CA ILE A 276 1.08 30.28 -22.62
C ILE A 276 1.40 29.47 -23.89
N PRO A 277 1.98 30.08 -24.93
CA PRO A 277 2.21 29.39 -26.21
C PRO A 277 3.25 28.28 -26.07
N LEU A 278 3.12 27.22 -26.87
CA LEU A 278 4.13 26.17 -26.96
C LEU A 278 5.39 26.67 -27.68
N CYS A 279 6.57 26.21 -27.22
CA CYS A 279 7.82 26.57 -27.85
C CYS A 279 7.94 25.92 -29.25
N PRO A 280 8.55 26.59 -30.24
CA PRO A 280 8.87 25.98 -31.52
C PRO A 280 9.73 24.72 -31.29
N ASN A 281 9.32 23.58 -31.88
CA ASN A 281 9.93 22.26 -31.71
C ASN A 281 9.63 21.52 -30.39
N SER A 282 8.68 21.97 -29.57
CA SER A 282 8.16 21.14 -28.49
C SER A 282 7.19 20.10 -29.07
N VAL A 283 7.62 18.84 -29.10
CA VAL A 283 6.70 17.72 -29.31
C VAL A 283 5.90 17.62 -28.02
N VAL A 284 4.62 17.95 -28.08
CA VAL A 284 3.69 17.46 -27.06
C VAL A 284 3.72 15.95 -27.25
N ASP A 285 4.37 15.25 -26.32
CA ASP A 285 4.20 13.82 -26.21
C ASP A 285 2.76 13.63 -25.71
N ASP A 286 1.82 13.74 -26.66
CA ASP A 286 0.46 13.28 -26.52
C ASP A 286 0.59 11.76 -26.33
N ASN A 287 0.90 11.35 -25.10
CA ASN A 287 0.20 10.21 -24.56
C ASN A 287 -1.27 10.53 -24.77
N LYS A 288 -1.79 9.90 -25.82
CA LYS A 288 -3.16 9.89 -26.29
C LYS A 288 -4.02 9.27 -25.19
N ASP A 289 -4.14 9.99 -24.08
CA ASP A 289 -4.71 9.54 -22.81
C ASP A 289 -5.20 10.74 -21.99
N MET A 290 -5.65 11.83 -22.65
CA MET A 290 -6.59 12.79 -22.03
C MET A 290 -7.41 13.68 -22.99
N SER A 291 -7.39 13.49 -24.32
CA SER A 291 -8.29 14.26 -25.21
C SER A 291 -8.82 13.50 -26.44
N ILE A 292 -8.59 12.18 -26.56
CA ILE A 292 -9.22 11.36 -27.62
C ILE A 292 -10.04 10.24 -26.97
N MET A 293 -11.20 10.62 -26.45
CA MET A 293 -12.39 9.76 -26.40
C MET A 293 -13.65 10.61 -26.56
N MET A 294 -13.65 11.58 -27.49
CA MET A 294 -14.92 12.10 -28.01
C MET A 294 -14.84 12.77 -29.38
N ASP A 295 -13.98 12.31 -30.32
CA ASP A 295 -14.01 12.91 -31.68
C ASP A 295 -13.67 11.99 -32.88
N ASP A 296 -13.51 10.66 -32.73
CA ASP A 296 -13.35 9.78 -33.93
C ASP A 296 -14.24 8.51 -33.95
N LEU A 297 -15.27 8.44 -33.09
CA LEU A 297 -16.31 7.43 -33.19
C LEU A 297 -17.56 8.04 -33.84
N THR A 298 -17.48 8.22 -35.16
CA THR A 298 -18.72 8.37 -35.92
C THR A 298 -19.59 7.11 -35.70
N PRO A 299 -20.92 7.24 -35.55
CA PRO A 299 -21.79 6.11 -35.25
C PRO A 299 -21.65 4.97 -36.26
N THR A 300 -21.25 5.28 -37.49
CA THR A 300 -20.91 4.30 -38.54
C THR A 300 -19.68 3.45 -38.21
N LYS A 301 -18.62 4.00 -37.64
CA LYS A 301 -17.41 3.24 -37.26
C LYS A 301 -17.67 2.30 -36.08
N LEU A 302 -18.52 2.70 -35.12
CA LEU A 302 -18.95 1.86 -34.00
C LEU A 302 -19.74 0.63 -34.44
N ILE A 303 -20.64 0.81 -35.41
CA ILE A 303 -21.43 -0.30 -35.96
C ILE A 303 -20.50 -1.29 -36.68
N ILE A 304 -19.51 -0.81 -37.43
CA ILE A 304 -18.56 -1.69 -38.13
C ILE A 304 -17.71 -2.50 -37.13
N ILE A 305 -17.20 -1.87 -36.08
CA ILE A 305 -16.37 -2.54 -35.07
C ILE A 305 -17.20 -3.59 -34.31
N SER A 306 -18.42 -3.25 -33.88
CA SER A 306 -19.30 -4.19 -33.18
C SER A 306 -19.72 -5.38 -34.05
N VAL A 307 -20.04 -5.14 -35.33
CA VAL A 307 -20.37 -6.22 -36.28
C VAL A 307 -19.15 -7.10 -36.56
N SER A 308 -17.95 -6.51 -36.71
CA SER A 308 -16.71 -7.28 -36.90
C SER A 308 -16.35 -8.12 -35.67
N GLY A 309 -16.53 -7.57 -34.47
CA GLY A 309 -16.32 -8.28 -33.20
C GLY A 309 -17.29 -9.44 -33.02
N LEU A 310 -18.58 -9.23 -33.33
CA LEU A 310 -19.59 -10.29 -33.31
C LEU A 310 -19.27 -11.41 -34.31
N LEU A 311 -18.84 -11.06 -35.52
CA LEU A 311 -18.42 -12.05 -36.52
C LEU A 311 -17.22 -12.87 -36.03
N ILE A 312 -16.23 -12.23 -35.41
CA ILE A 312 -15.06 -12.91 -34.85
C ILE A 312 -15.48 -13.86 -33.72
N ILE A 313 -16.37 -13.43 -32.82
CA ILE A 313 -16.87 -14.28 -31.72
C ILE A 313 -17.66 -15.47 -32.28
N ILE A 314 -18.49 -15.27 -33.30
CA ILE A 314 -19.23 -16.36 -33.95
C ILE A 314 -18.26 -17.34 -34.60
N VAL A 315 -17.22 -16.86 -35.27
CA VAL A 315 -16.18 -17.72 -35.88
C VAL A 315 -15.43 -18.51 -34.79
N ILE A 316 -15.06 -17.88 -33.67
CA ILE A 316 -14.41 -18.56 -32.54
C ILE A 316 -15.34 -19.61 -31.94
N MET A 317 -16.61 -19.29 -31.72
CA MET A 317 -17.60 -20.24 -31.22
C MET A 317 -17.80 -21.41 -32.18
N LEU A 318 -17.84 -21.16 -33.49
CA LEU A 318 -17.92 -22.22 -34.50
C LEU A 318 -16.66 -23.08 -34.51
N LEU A 319 -15.47 -22.49 -34.39
CA LEU A 319 -14.21 -23.21 -34.29
C LEU A 319 -14.13 -24.06 -33.01
N VAL A 320 -14.59 -23.54 -31.88
CA VAL A 320 -14.69 -24.28 -30.61
C VAL A 320 -15.67 -25.43 -30.75
N LEU A 321 -16.83 -25.22 -31.36
CA LEU A 321 -17.81 -26.29 -31.62
C LEU A 321 -17.28 -27.34 -32.61
N LEU A 322 -16.48 -26.94 -33.60
CA LEU A 322 -15.83 -27.83 -34.55
C LEU A 322 -14.72 -28.63 -33.87
N CYS A 323 -13.90 -28.00 -33.03
CA CYS A 323 -12.93 -28.64 -32.16
C CYS A 323 -13.61 -29.60 -31.18
N HIS A 324 -14.74 -29.23 -30.57
CA HIS A 324 -15.52 -30.12 -29.70
C HIS A 324 -16.16 -31.26 -30.49
N ARG A 325 -16.64 -31.05 -31.72
CA ARG A 325 -17.16 -32.13 -32.57
C ARG A 325 -16.07 -33.09 -33.00
N VAL A 326 -14.90 -32.59 -33.37
CA VAL A 326 -13.73 -33.40 -33.74
C VAL A 326 -13.19 -34.13 -32.51
N HIS A 327 -13.09 -33.46 -31.36
CA HIS A 327 -12.68 -34.06 -30.09
C HIS A 327 -13.68 -35.13 -29.62
N LYS A 328 -14.99 -34.88 -29.75
CA LYS A 328 -16.07 -35.84 -29.47
C LYS A 328 -16.13 -37.00 -30.46
N HIS A 329 -15.66 -36.81 -31.70
CA HIS A 329 -15.56 -37.88 -32.69
C HIS A 329 -14.25 -38.68 -32.53
N PHE A 330 -13.20 -38.09 -31.94
CA PHE A 330 -11.90 -38.74 -31.72
C PHE A 330 -11.82 -39.49 -30.38
N LEU A 331 -12.48 -38.97 -29.34
CA LEU A 331 -12.71 -39.69 -28.07
C LEU A 331 -14.11 -40.30 -28.13
N GLY A 332 -14.18 -41.51 -28.67
CA GLY A 332 -15.39 -42.35 -28.59
C GLY A 332 -15.83 -42.50 -27.13
N TYR A 333 -16.84 -41.74 -26.74
CA TYR A 333 -17.46 -41.81 -25.43
C TYR A 333 -18.96 -42.07 -25.62
N ASN A 334 -19.35 -43.31 -25.33
CA ASN A 334 -20.73 -43.76 -25.28
C ASN A 334 -21.49 -43.02 -24.17
N PRO A 335 -22.78 -42.69 -24.36
CA PRO A 335 -23.58 -42.07 -23.31
C PRO A 335 -23.92 -43.11 -22.23
N ALA A 336 -23.53 -42.85 -20.98
CA ALA A 336 -24.09 -43.54 -19.80
C ALA A 336 -25.28 -42.70 -19.30
N VAL A 337 -26.52 -43.19 -19.41
CA VAL A 337 -27.25 -44.05 -18.46
C VAL A 337 -27.23 -43.49 -17.03
N THR A 338 -28.40 -42.98 -16.63
CA THR A 338 -28.82 -42.68 -15.26
C THR A 338 -28.44 -43.81 -14.31
N THR A 339 -27.48 -43.55 -13.42
CA THR A 339 -27.23 -44.40 -12.25
C THR A 339 -26.97 -43.49 -11.06
N GLU A 340 -27.77 -43.67 -10.01
CA GLU A 340 -27.53 -43.11 -8.68
C GLU A 340 -26.12 -43.48 -8.23
N VAL A 341 -25.23 -42.48 -8.10
CA VAL A 341 -23.90 -42.71 -7.50
C VAL A 341 -24.02 -42.40 -6.02
N ASN A 342 -24.12 -43.47 -5.23
CA ASN A 342 -23.92 -43.47 -3.79
C ASN A 342 -22.66 -42.67 -3.43
N ILE A 343 -22.84 -41.65 -2.61
CA ILE A 343 -21.73 -40.96 -1.95
C ILE A 343 -21.06 -41.97 -1.02
N ASP A 344 -19.74 -42.16 -1.16
CA ASP A 344 -18.97 -43.04 -0.28
C ASP A 344 -18.83 -42.38 1.10
N LEU A 345 -19.79 -42.71 1.98
CA LEU A 345 -19.87 -42.29 3.37
C LEU A 345 -18.62 -42.65 4.20
N ASN A 346 -17.75 -43.55 3.71
CA ASN A 346 -16.53 -43.97 4.41
C ASN A 346 -15.36 -42.99 4.25
N LYS A 347 -15.49 -41.96 3.40
CA LYS A 347 -14.53 -40.84 3.31
C LYS A 347 -14.88 -39.65 4.19
N LEU A 348 -15.99 -39.70 4.91
CA LEU A 348 -16.24 -38.78 6.01
C LEU A 348 -15.41 -39.25 7.21
N PRO A 349 -14.66 -38.36 7.89
CA PRO A 349 -13.88 -38.74 9.05
C PRO A 349 -14.80 -39.37 10.11
N SER A 350 -14.41 -40.54 10.62
CA SER A 350 -15.12 -41.21 11.70
C SER A 350 -15.24 -40.28 12.91
N ASN A 351 -16.46 -40.16 13.43
CA ASN A 351 -16.84 -39.27 14.51
C ASN A 351 -16.24 -39.71 15.87
N MET A 352 -14.94 -39.50 16.07
CA MET A 352 -14.22 -39.78 17.33
C MET A 352 -14.01 -38.54 18.22
N ALA A 353 -14.61 -37.40 17.88
CA ALA A 353 -14.52 -36.18 18.69
C ALA A 353 -15.71 -35.97 19.64
N TYR A 354 -16.49 -37.01 19.98
CA TYR A 354 -17.30 -37.03 21.21
C TYR A 354 -16.41 -37.24 22.44
N HIS A 355 -15.36 -36.43 22.60
CA HIS A 355 -14.74 -36.26 23.90
C HIS A 355 -15.50 -35.14 24.59
N ARG A 356 -16.36 -35.55 25.54
CA ARG A 356 -16.98 -34.72 26.58
C ARG A 356 -15.96 -33.70 27.10
N HIS A 357 -15.94 -32.53 26.50
CA HIS A 357 -15.61 -31.32 27.20
C HIS A 357 -16.97 -30.77 27.59
N GLY A 358 -17.15 -30.42 28.86
CA GLY A 358 -18.36 -29.78 29.35
C GLY A 358 -18.50 -28.39 28.73
N ALA A 359 -18.70 -28.33 27.42
CA ALA A 359 -18.92 -27.11 26.67
C ALA A 359 -20.30 -26.62 27.09
N THR A 360 -20.31 -25.67 28.01
CA THR A 360 -21.46 -24.79 28.21
C THR A 360 -21.67 -24.05 26.90
N LEU A 361 -22.62 -24.53 26.11
CA LEU A 361 -23.04 -23.85 24.90
C LEU A 361 -23.47 -22.44 25.28
N ASN A 362 -23.09 -21.45 24.47
CA ASN A 362 -23.55 -20.10 24.67
C ASN A 362 -25.09 -20.12 24.75
N PRO A 363 -25.72 -19.61 25.83
CA PRO A 363 -27.17 -19.68 25.99
C PRO A 363 -27.97 -19.07 24.82
N LYS A 364 -27.34 -18.18 24.04
CA LYS A 364 -27.93 -17.61 22.83
C LYS A 364 -28.02 -18.62 21.68
N LEU A 365 -27.06 -19.53 21.56
CA LEU A 365 -26.98 -20.52 20.49
C LEU A 365 -27.68 -21.84 20.83
N GLU A 366 -27.98 -22.07 22.11
CA GLU A 366 -28.66 -23.29 22.58
C GLU A 366 -29.99 -23.57 21.86
N LYS A 367 -30.75 -22.52 21.55
CA LYS A 367 -32.04 -22.63 20.85
C LYS A 367 -31.89 -22.93 19.35
N LEU A 368 -30.71 -22.75 18.80
CA LEU A 368 -30.40 -22.94 17.38
C LEU A 368 -29.54 -24.19 17.14
N GLU A 369 -29.19 -24.95 18.19
CA GLU A 369 -28.33 -26.13 18.04
C GLU A 369 -29.05 -27.19 17.19
N PHE A 370 -28.39 -27.59 16.11
CA PHE A 370 -28.84 -28.62 15.19
C PHE A 370 -27.90 -29.83 15.24
N PRO A 371 -28.41 -31.07 15.30
CA PRO A 371 -27.58 -32.25 15.28
C PRO A 371 -26.76 -32.35 13.99
N ARG A 372 -25.44 -32.22 14.10
CA ARG A 372 -24.51 -32.28 12.97
C ARG A 372 -24.69 -33.51 12.07
N ASN A 373 -24.97 -34.67 12.66
CA ASN A 373 -25.12 -35.93 11.93
C ASN A 373 -26.38 -35.96 11.06
N ASP A 374 -27.33 -35.06 11.28
CA ASP A 374 -28.56 -34.98 10.50
C ASP A 374 -28.39 -34.05 9.27
N ILE A 375 -27.22 -33.45 9.09
CA ILE A 375 -26.90 -32.63 7.91
C ILE A 375 -26.54 -33.53 6.72
N ILE A 376 -27.31 -33.42 5.64
CA ILE A 376 -27.10 -34.18 4.40
C ILE A 376 -26.49 -33.25 3.34
N TYR A 377 -25.17 -33.32 3.17
CA TYR A 377 -24.44 -32.49 2.20
C TYR A 377 -24.77 -32.89 0.75
N ILE A 378 -25.01 -31.88 -0.10
CA ILE A 378 -25.36 -32.05 -1.52
C ILE A 378 -24.17 -31.70 -2.42
N ARG A 379 -23.64 -30.48 -2.30
CA ARG A 379 -22.53 -29.98 -3.15
C ARG A 379 -21.74 -28.88 -2.46
N ASP A 380 -20.50 -28.66 -2.93
CA ASP A 380 -19.68 -27.50 -2.55
C ASP A 380 -20.17 -26.24 -3.28
N LEU A 381 -20.31 -25.13 -2.55
CA LEU A 381 -20.68 -23.82 -3.08
C LEU A 381 -19.49 -22.85 -3.15
N GLY A 382 -18.42 -23.08 -2.37
CA GLY A 382 -17.24 -22.23 -2.37
C GLY A 382 -16.47 -22.21 -1.05
N GLN A 383 -15.47 -21.33 -0.98
CA GLN A 383 -14.60 -21.15 0.18
C GLN A 383 -14.59 -19.67 0.62
N GLY A 384 -14.80 -19.43 1.91
CA GLY A 384 -14.73 -18.10 2.53
C GLY A 384 -13.58 -17.98 3.53
N ALA A 385 -13.48 -16.83 4.19
CA ALA A 385 -12.40 -16.48 5.13
C ALA A 385 -12.22 -17.51 6.28
N PHE A 386 -13.31 -18.10 6.75
CA PHE A 386 -13.33 -19.02 7.88
C PHE A 386 -13.39 -20.51 7.50
N GLY A 387 -13.59 -20.84 6.22
CA GLY A 387 -13.71 -22.25 5.80
C GLY A 387 -14.53 -22.45 4.54
N ARG A 388 -15.16 -23.63 4.41
CA ARG A 388 -15.92 -24.03 3.20
C ARG A 388 -17.41 -23.83 3.39
N VAL A 389 -18.12 -23.61 2.29
CA VAL A 389 -19.57 -23.44 2.26
C VAL A 389 -20.17 -24.54 1.38
N PHE A 390 -21.11 -25.29 1.93
CA PHE A 390 -21.78 -26.38 1.24
C PHE A 390 -23.27 -26.12 1.12
N GLN A 391 -23.89 -26.61 0.05
CA GLN A 391 -25.34 -26.79 0.01
C GLN A 391 -25.67 -28.11 0.71
N ALA A 392 -26.64 -28.10 1.63
CA ALA A 392 -27.09 -29.30 2.33
C ALA A 392 -28.62 -29.32 2.53
N ARG A 393 -29.15 -30.49 2.89
CA ARG A 393 -30.51 -30.65 3.43
C ARG A 393 -30.41 -30.87 4.94
N ALA A 394 -31.25 -30.17 5.69
CA ALA A 394 -31.37 -30.29 7.14
C ALA A 394 -32.81 -30.71 7.50
N PRO A 395 -33.07 -32.01 7.69
CA PRO A 395 -34.38 -32.53 8.10
C PRO A 395 -34.80 -31.97 9.46
N GLY A 396 -36.07 -31.58 9.59
CA GLY A 396 -36.62 -31.11 10.86
C GLY A 396 -36.02 -29.79 11.40
N LEU A 397 -35.19 -29.08 10.61
CA LEU A 397 -34.65 -27.79 11.00
C LEU A 397 -35.75 -26.72 11.15
N VAL A 398 -36.72 -26.74 10.23
CA VAL A 398 -37.93 -25.91 10.30
C VAL A 398 -39.15 -26.80 10.52
N SER A 399 -39.97 -26.45 11.51
CA SER A 399 -41.18 -27.22 11.82
C SER A 399 -42.16 -27.22 10.64
N GLY A 400 -42.61 -28.40 10.23
CA GLY A 400 -43.55 -28.56 9.11
C GLY A 400 -42.89 -28.79 7.74
N GLU A 401 -41.56 -28.74 7.65
CA GLU A 401 -40.82 -29.11 6.44
C GLU A 401 -40.24 -30.52 6.56
N GLU A 402 -40.27 -31.30 5.47
CA GLU A 402 -39.60 -32.61 5.41
C GLU A 402 -38.08 -32.44 5.55
N PHE A 403 -37.53 -31.45 4.85
CA PHE A 403 -36.17 -30.97 5.02
C PHE A 403 -36.06 -29.53 4.51
N THR A 404 -35.20 -28.75 5.16
CA THR A 404 -34.87 -27.39 4.73
C THR A 404 -33.57 -27.43 3.91
N VAL A 405 -33.54 -26.76 2.76
CA VAL A 405 -32.30 -26.59 1.98
C VAL A 405 -31.52 -25.42 2.56
N VAL A 406 -30.28 -25.66 2.96
CA VAL A 406 -29.43 -24.70 3.67
C VAL A 406 -28.07 -24.53 3.03
N ALA A 407 -27.45 -23.38 3.27
CA ALA A 407 -26.02 -23.16 3.07
C ALA A 407 -25.29 -23.39 4.39
N VAL A 408 -24.41 -24.39 4.44
CA VAL A 408 -23.64 -24.76 5.63
C VAL A 408 -22.24 -24.16 5.52
N LYS A 409 -21.96 -23.13 6.32
CA LYS A 409 -20.62 -22.58 6.50
C LYS A 409 -19.91 -23.39 7.58
N MET A 410 -18.83 -24.07 7.22
CA MET A 410 -18.08 -24.97 8.09
C MET A 410 -16.69 -24.39 8.38
N LEU A 411 -16.34 -24.29 9.67
CA LEU A 411 -15.00 -23.94 10.12
C LEU A 411 -14.01 -25.06 9.76
N LYS A 412 -12.73 -24.74 9.53
CA LYS A 412 -11.72 -25.78 9.25
C LYS A 412 -11.43 -26.63 10.50
N ASP A 413 -11.09 -27.91 10.29
CA ASP A 413 -10.75 -28.85 11.38
C ASP A 413 -9.50 -28.43 12.17
N ASP A 414 -8.58 -27.71 11.53
CA ASP A 414 -7.32 -27.20 12.08
C ASP A 414 -7.38 -25.74 12.55
N ALA A 415 -8.60 -25.17 12.66
CA ALA A 415 -8.76 -23.79 13.10
C ALA A 415 -8.21 -23.55 14.51
N SER A 416 -7.51 -22.42 14.69
CA SER A 416 -7.06 -21.93 15.99
C SER A 416 -8.24 -21.58 16.89
N GLU A 417 -7.98 -21.55 18.20
CA GLU A 417 -8.99 -21.12 19.20
C GLU A 417 -9.51 -19.72 18.89
N ASP A 418 -8.63 -18.77 18.50
CA ASP A 418 -9.05 -17.42 18.10
C ASP A 418 -10.04 -17.41 16.91
N MET A 419 -9.82 -18.27 15.90
CA MET A 419 -10.74 -18.38 14.77
C MET A 419 -12.07 -19.03 15.16
N GLN A 420 -12.03 -19.96 16.12
CA GLN A 420 -13.25 -20.56 16.68
C GLN A 420 -14.05 -19.50 17.45
N ASP A 421 -13.39 -18.67 18.26
CA ASP A 421 -14.02 -17.58 19.02
C ASP A 421 -14.65 -16.53 18.11
N ASP A 422 -13.97 -16.14 17.02
CA ASP A 422 -14.52 -15.18 16.06
C ASP A 422 -15.70 -15.76 15.28
N PHE A 423 -15.66 -17.06 14.97
CA PHE A 423 -16.77 -17.77 14.34
C PHE A 423 -17.98 -17.90 15.27
N GLU A 424 -17.75 -18.10 16.57
CA GLU A 424 -18.81 -18.11 17.59
C GLU A 424 -19.42 -16.71 17.79
N LYS A 425 -18.60 -15.65 17.81
CA LYS A 425 -19.08 -14.26 17.87
C LYS A 425 -19.95 -13.92 16.66
N GLU A 426 -19.55 -14.36 15.45
CA GLU A 426 -20.35 -14.20 14.24
C GLU A 426 -21.72 -14.88 14.40
N ALA A 427 -21.75 -16.12 14.90
CA ALA A 427 -23.00 -16.85 15.17
C ALA A 427 -23.89 -16.12 16.19
N CYS A 428 -23.29 -15.61 17.28
CA CYS A 428 -24.02 -14.89 18.31
C CYS A 428 -24.67 -13.61 17.78
N LEU A 429 -23.95 -12.85 16.95
CA LEU A 429 -24.50 -11.65 16.32
C LEU A 429 -25.63 -12.00 15.35
N LEU A 430 -25.42 -13.00 14.49
CA LEU A 430 -26.39 -13.37 13.46
C LEU A 430 -27.66 -14.01 14.02
N SER A 431 -27.60 -14.63 15.19
CA SER A 431 -28.79 -15.19 15.87
C SER A 431 -29.80 -14.15 16.33
N GLU A 432 -29.42 -12.87 16.39
CA GLU A 432 -30.31 -11.77 16.81
C GLU A 432 -31.08 -11.12 15.64
N PHE A 433 -30.74 -11.45 14.39
CA PHE A 433 -31.35 -10.83 13.22
C PHE A 433 -32.47 -11.70 12.61
N ASP A 434 -33.66 -11.13 12.50
CA ASP A 434 -34.77 -11.67 11.72
C ASP A 434 -35.38 -10.57 10.85
N HIS A 435 -35.00 -10.53 9.57
CA HIS A 435 -35.43 -9.49 8.65
C HIS A 435 -35.53 -10.03 7.21
N PRO A 436 -36.56 -9.65 6.43
CA PRO A 436 -36.78 -10.15 5.06
C PRO A 436 -35.68 -9.82 4.04
N ASN A 437 -34.68 -9.02 4.41
CA ASN A 437 -33.56 -8.63 3.54
C ASN A 437 -32.19 -8.99 4.11
N ILE A 438 -32.15 -9.80 5.18
CA ILE A 438 -30.91 -10.27 5.78
C ILE A 438 -30.95 -11.80 5.74
N VAL A 439 -29.84 -12.41 5.32
CA VAL A 439 -29.73 -13.87 5.26
C VAL A 439 -29.87 -14.45 6.66
N LYS A 440 -30.95 -15.19 6.88
CA LYS A 440 -31.29 -15.73 8.19
C LYS A 440 -30.39 -16.90 8.58
N LEU A 441 -29.87 -16.86 9.81
CA LEU A 441 -29.25 -18.00 10.47
C LEU A 441 -30.37 -18.91 11.02
N LEU A 442 -30.45 -20.13 10.50
CA LEU A 442 -31.50 -21.09 10.83
C LEU A 442 -31.07 -22.09 11.91
N GLY A 443 -29.77 -22.41 11.97
CA GLY A 443 -29.22 -23.34 12.94
C GLY A 443 -27.71 -23.25 13.07
N VAL A 444 -27.19 -23.87 14.11
CA VAL A 444 -25.76 -23.91 14.44
C VAL A 444 -25.41 -25.33 14.88
N CYS A 445 -24.21 -25.81 14.55
CA CYS A 445 -23.62 -26.99 15.18
C CYS A 445 -22.41 -26.53 15.98
N ALA A 446 -22.65 -26.13 17.23
CA ALA A 446 -21.60 -25.63 18.13
C ALA A 446 -21.03 -26.75 19.01
N ILE A 447 -21.74 -27.88 19.14
CA ILE A 447 -21.24 -29.02 19.90
C ILE A 447 -20.25 -29.83 19.03
N GLY A 448 -19.01 -29.90 19.51
CA GLY A 448 -17.90 -30.58 18.84
C GLY A 448 -17.29 -29.80 17.68
N ARG A 449 -16.19 -30.32 17.12
CA ARG A 449 -15.51 -29.74 15.95
C ARG A 449 -15.82 -30.53 14.68
N PRO A 450 -15.82 -29.89 13.49
CA PRO A 450 -15.68 -28.43 13.26
C PRO A 450 -16.98 -27.63 13.46
N MET A 451 -16.97 -26.42 14.00
CA MET A 451 -18.22 -25.64 14.17
C MET A 451 -18.90 -25.34 12.81
N CYS A 452 -20.24 -25.42 12.74
CA CYS A 452 -21.01 -25.17 11.51
C CYS A 452 -22.12 -24.14 11.72
N LEU A 453 -22.41 -23.31 10.72
CA LEU A 453 -23.54 -22.38 10.68
C LEU A 453 -24.44 -22.74 9.49
N LEU A 454 -25.75 -22.88 9.74
CA LEU A 454 -26.75 -23.25 8.75
C LEU A 454 -27.56 -22.00 8.39
N PHE A 455 -27.37 -21.49 7.18
CA PHE A 455 -28.07 -20.32 6.65
C PHE A 455 -29.17 -20.72 5.68
N GLU A 456 -30.15 -19.84 5.51
CA GLU A 456 -31.10 -19.95 4.39
C GLU A 456 -30.37 -20.05 3.05
N TYR A 457 -30.82 -20.94 2.18
CA TYR A 457 -30.18 -21.14 0.88
C TYR A 457 -30.66 -20.11 -0.15
N MET A 458 -29.72 -19.28 -0.63
CA MET A 458 -29.97 -18.29 -1.68
C MET A 458 -29.90 -18.92 -3.09
N GLY A 459 -30.97 -19.62 -3.50
CA GLY A 459 -31.00 -20.37 -4.76
C GLY A 459 -30.93 -19.54 -6.06
N LYS A 460 -31.03 -18.21 -5.98
CA LYS A 460 -30.99 -17.30 -7.14
C LYS A 460 -29.58 -16.73 -7.42
N GLY A 461 -28.56 -17.15 -6.67
CA GLY A 461 -27.20 -16.62 -6.81
C GLY A 461 -27.02 -15.27 -6.12
N ASP A 462 -25.81 -14.72 -6.20
CA ASP A 462 -25.48 -13.42 -5.62
C ASP A 462 -25.87 -12.25 -6.54
N LEU A 463 -25.98 -11.05 -5.96
CA LEU A 463 -26.41 -9.86 -6.67
C LEU A 463 -25.45 -9.48 -7.81
N ASN A 464 -24.16 -9.76 -7.69
CA ASN A 464 -23.19 -9.44 -8.73
C ASN A 464 -23.41 -10.34 -9.96
N GLU A 465 -23.64 -11.65 -9.73
CA GLU A 465 -24.03 -12.57 -10.80
C GLU A 465 -25.38 -12.16 -11.42
N PHE A 466 -26.36 -11.78 -10.62
CA PHE A 466 -27.67 -11.31 -11.12
C PHE A 466 -27.57 -10.01 -11.95
N LEU A 467 -26.82 -9.01 -11.48
CA LEU A 467 -26.60 -7.75 -12.19
C LEU A 467 -25.79 -7.94 -13.48
N SER A 468 -24.87 -8.91 -13.51
CA SER A 468 -24.07 -9.21 -14.70
C SER A 468 -24.88 -9.79 -15.87
N VAL A 469 -26.10 -10.27 -15.60
CA VAL A 469 -26.99 -10.89 -16.58
C VAL A 469 -28.11 -9.94 -17.05
N LEU A 470 -28.27 -8.76 -16.43
CA LEU A 470 -29.31 -7.80 -16.80
C LEU A 470 -28.90 -6.88 -17.97
N PRO A 471 -29.76 -6.68 -19.00
CA PRO A 471 -29.49 -5.76 -20.09
C PRO A 471 -29.58 -4.29 -19.62
N ALA A 472 -28.65 -3.46 -20.10
CA ALA A 472 -28.39 -2.08 -19.67
C ALA A 472 -29.52 -1.04 -19.91
N THR A 473 -30.73 -1.46 -20.29
CA THR A 473 -31.85 -0.56 -20.61
C THR A 473 -32.80 -0.28 -19.44
N MET A 474 -32.39 -0.58 -18.20
CA MET A 474 -33.25 -0.43 -17.01
C MET A 474 -32.69 0.49 -15.91
N PHE A 475 -31.71 1.35 -16.24
CA PHE A 475 -31.23 2.42 -15.37
C PHE A 475 -31.23 3.77 -16.10
#